data_AF-A0A957Q546-F1
#
_entry.id   AF-A0A957Q546-F1
#
_cell.length_a   1.000
_cell.length_b   1.000
_cell.length_c   1.000
_cell.angle_alpha   90.00
_cell.angle_beta   90.00
_cell.angle_gamma   90.00
#
_symmetry.space_group_name_H-M   'P 1'
#
loop_
_entity.id
_entity.type
_entity.pdbx_description
1 polymer ?
#
loop_
_entity_poly.entity_id
_entity_poly.type
_entity_poly.pdbx_seq_one_letter_code
_entity_poly.pdbx_strand_id
1 'polypeptide(L)'
;MTVLDSPGTVAAIDPIAMLKPRRKITGISAILLPFNDDNSIDWESFTAHVARTAEHGLAPAVNMDTGYVNLIDQATRREVLARTQETLGGKSNFVAGAFVPAKPGDQWNPTATQEQMALIQQYGGTPV
;
A
#
# COMPACT_ATOMS: atom_id res chain seq x y z
N MET A 1 -13.88 -16.82 -49.20
CA MET A 1 -14.29 -15.41 -49.12
C MET A 1 -14.31 -15.04 -47.64
N THR A 2 -13.16 -14.59 -47.14
CA THR A 2 -12.94 -14.35 -45.71
C THR A 2 -13.33 -12.91 -45.43
N VAL A 3 -14.32 -12.71 -44.57
CA VAL A 3 -14.73 -11.39 -44.09
C VAL A 3 -13.61 -10.88 -43.18
N LEU A 4 -12.94 -9.82 -43.58
CA LEU A 4 -12.03 -9.09 -42.72
C LEU A 4 -12.87 -8.31 -41.72
N ASP A 5 -12.75 -8.66 -40.44
CA ASP A 5 -13.34 -7.91 -39.34
C ASP A 5 -12.80 -6.47 -39.41
N SER A 6 -13.70 -5.50 -39.52
CA SER A 6 -13.34 -4.09 -39.54
C SER A 6 -12.81 -3.70 -38.16
N PRO A 7 -11.66 -3.00 -38.06
CA PRO A 7 -11.15 -2.56 -36.76
C PRO A 7 -12.18 -1.62 -36.14
N GLY A 8 -12.76 -2.04 -35.01
CA GLY A 8 -13.73 -1.24 -34.26
C GLY A 8 -13.14 0.12 -33.90
N THR A 9 -13.85 1.18 -34.24
CA THR A 9 -13.47 2.57 -33.96
C THR A 9 -13.29 2.75 -32.46
N VAL A 10 -12.05 2.93 -32.00
CA VAL A 10 -11.80 3.35 -30.62
C VAL A 10 -12.32 4.78 -30.51
N ALA A 11 -13.32 5.00 -29.65
CA ALA A 11 -13.86 6.34 -29.44
C ALA A 11 -12.73 7.31 -29.07
N ALA A 12 -12.67 8.45 -29.76
CA ALA A 12 -11.68 9.47 -29.49
C ALA A 12 -11.85 9.95 -28.03
N ILE A 13 -10.77 9.90 -27.26
CA ILE A 13 -10.76 10.40 -25.89
C ILE A 13 -10.90 11.93 -25.95
N ASP A 14 -11.90 12.48 -25.27
CA ASP A 14 -12.03 13.92 -24.99
C ASP A 14 -11.51 14.22 -23.57
N PRO A 15 -10.28 14.73 -23.42
CA PRO A 15 -9.69 14.97 -22.11
C PRO A 15 -10.42 16.06 -21.31
N ILE A 16 -11.09 17.00 -21.98
CA ILE A 16 -11.79 18.10 -21.32
C ILE A 16 -13.05 17.58 -20.64
N ALA A 17 -13.80 16.71 -21.31
CA ALA A 17 -14.98 16.05 -20.73
C ALA A 17 -14.65 15.13 -19.55
N MET A 18 -13.39 14.69 -19.40
CA MET A 18 -12.94 13.85 -18.27
C MET A 18 -12.62 14.64 -17.00
N LEU A 19 -12.52 15.97 -17.07
CA LEU A 19 -12.22 16.81 -15.92
C LEU A 19 -13.37 16.75 -14.89
N LYS A 20 -13.02 16.50 -13.62
CA LYS A 20 -13.95 16.57 -12.48
C LYS A 20 -13.51 17.69 -11.53
N PRO A 21 -13.91 18.95 -11.78
CA PRO A 21 -13.61 20.05 -10.86
C PRO A 21 -14.09 19.75 -9.44
N ARG A 22 -13.32 20.17 -8.44
CA ARG A 22 -13.64 19.97 -7.01
C ARG A 22 -13.84 18.51 -6.60
N ARG A 23 -13.25 17.55 -7.33
CA ARG A 23 -13.26 16.13 -6.94
C ARG A 23 -12.72 16.00 -5.51
N LYS A 24 -13.46 15.31 -4.65
CA LYS A 24 -12.94 14.87 -3.36
C LYS A 24 -11.79 13.90 -3.61
N ILE A 25 -10.58 14.29 -3.20
CA ILE A 25 -9.40 13.44 -3.30
C ILE A 25 -9.40 12.45 -2.13
N THR A 26 -9.04 11.21 -2.40
CA THR A 26 -8.62 10.26 -1.36
C THR A 26 -7.12 10.43 -1.20
N GLY A 27 -6.69 10.90 -0.03
CA GLY A 27 -5.27 11.10 0.28
C GLY A 27 -4.68 9.87 0.94
N ILE A 28 -3.51 9.44 0.45
CA ILE A 28 -2.71 8.36 1.03
C ILE A 28 -1.32 8.94 1.27
N SER A 29 -0.76 8.75 2.45
CA SER A 29 0.57 9.27 2.80
C SER A 29 1.49 8.14 3.23
N ALA A 30 2.66 8.06 2.61
CA ALA A 30 3.68 7.08 2.96
C ALA A 30 4.20 7.33 4.39
N ILE A 31 4.31 6.25 5.17
CA ILE A 31 4.80 6.28 6.53
C ILE A 31 6.21 5.68 6.56
N LEU A 32 7.14 6.46 7.11
CA LEU A 32 8.49 5.98 7.42
C LEU A 32 8.45 4.99 8.59
N LEU A 33 9.25 3.93 8.53
CA LEU A 33 9.59 3.09 9.68
C LEU A 33 10.93 3.57 10.25
N PRO A 34 10.95 4.41 11.30
CA PRO A 34 12.17 4.98 11.84
C PRO A 34 12.97 3.96 12.66
N PHE A 35 14.28 4.14 12.67
CA PHE A 35 15.23 3.36 13.47
C PHE A 35 16.02 4.30 14.38
N ASN A 36 16.33 3.83 15.59
CA ASN A 36 17.25 4.47 16.52
C ASN A 36 18.70 4.24 16.08
N ASP A 37 19.64 4.95 16.72
CA ASP A 37 21.08 4.84 16.44
C ASP A 37 21.65 3.43 16.67
N ASP A 38 20.98 2.61 17.49
CA ASP A 38 21.34 1.21 17.75
C ASP A 38 20.69 0.20 16.77
N ASN A 39 20.03 0.70 15.72
CA ASN A 39 19.22 -0.06 14.74
C ASN A 39 17.98 -0.75 15.34
N SER A 40 17.58 -0.45 16.58
CA SER A 40 16.24 -0.80 17.04
C SER A 40 15.19 0.08 16.35
N ILE A 41 13.98 -0.43 16.19
CA ILE A 41 12.89 0.34 15.58
C ILE A 41 12.34 1.32 16.60
N ASP A 42 12.18 2.58 16.20
CA ASP A 42 11.49 3.60 16.98
C ASP A 42 9.97 3.46 16.79
N TRP A 43 9.39 2.55 17.57
CA TRP A 43 7.97 2.27 17.50
C TRP A 43 7.08 3.43 17.97
N GLU A 44 7.57 4.28 18.87
CA GLU A 44 6.82 5.43 19.37
C GLU A 44 6.66 6.48 18.28
N SER A 45 7.76 6.83 17.59
CA SER A 45 7.69 7.75 16.45
C SER A 45 6.87 7.18 15.30
N PHE A 46 6.96 5.87 15.04
CA PHE A 46 6.15 5.19 14.04
C PHE A 46 4.64 5.35 14.30
N THR A 47 4.16 4.95 15.48
CA THR A 47 2.71 5.02 15.80
C THR A 47 2.23 6.46 15.90
N ALA A 48 3.05 7.38 16.42
CA ALA A 48 2.73 8.80 16.43
C ALA A 48 2.58 9.36 15.00
N HIS A 49 3.40 8.91 14.05
CA HIS A 49 3.26 9.32 12.65
C HIS A 49 1.98 8.76 12.02
N VAL A 50 1.65 7.48 12.25
CA VAL A 50 0.41 6.85 11.79
C VAL A 50 -0.82 7.62 12.30
N ALA A 51 -0.86 7.93 13.61
CA ALA A 51 -1.95 8.67 14.23
C ALA A 51 -2.13 10.06 13.59
N ARG A 52 -1.07 10.87 13.51
CA ARG A 52 -1.13 12.22 12.90
C ARG A 52 -1.64 12.17 11.46
N THR A 53 -1.19 11.21 10.66
CA THR A 53 -1.65 11.04 9.28
C THR A 53 -3.16 10.78 9.23
N ALA A 54 -3.66 9.88 10.08
CA ALA A 54 -5.08 9.55 10.16
C ALA A 54 -5.94 10.70 10.70
N GLU A 55 -5.46 11.43 11.71
CA GLU A 55 -6.15 12.61 12.28
C GLU A 55 -6.38 13.72 11.25
N HIS A 56 -5.48 13.84 10.27
CA HIS A 56 -5.62 14.76 9.15
C HIS A 56 -6.43 14.21 7.97
N GLY A 57 -7.10 13.06 8.14
CA GLY A 57 -7.99 12.47 7.14
C GLY A 57 -7.27 11.79 5.96
N LEU A 58 -5.97 11.51 6.11
CA LEU A 58 -5.18 10.75 5.13
C LEU A 58 -5.10 9.28 5.57
N ALA A 59 -5.12 8.35 4.61
CA ALA A 59 -4.85 6.95 4.90
C ALA A 59 -3.32 6.74 5.03
N PRO A 60 -2.83 6.15 6.14
CA PRO A 60 -1.43 5.77 6.26
C PRO A 60 -1.05 4.67 5.25
N ALA A 61 0.13 4.77 4.63
CA ALA A 61 0.72 3.73 3.78
C ALA A 61 1.95 3.14 4.46
N VAL A 62 1.83 1.93 5.01
CA VAL A 62 2.88 1.26 5.80
C VAL A 62 3.46 0.07 5.04
N ASN A 63 4.62 -0.46 5.44
CA ASN A 63 5.30 -1.52 4.68
C ASN A 63 5.44 -1.19 3.18
N MET A 64 5.71 0.08 2.86
CA MET A 64 6.05 0.55 1.52
C MET A 64 7.56 0.69 1.39
N ASP A 65 8.06 1.14 0.24
CA ASP A 65 9.48 1.48 0.04
C ASP A 65 9.99 2.48 1.11
N THR A 66 9.19 3.51 1.43
CA THR A 66 9.48 4.46 2.53
C THR A 66 9.59 3.78 3.90
N GLY A 67 8.95 2.63 4.09
CA GLY A 67 9.04 1.81 5.30
C GLY A 67 10.05 0.66 5.19
N TYR A 68 10.92 0.69 4.18
CA TYR A 68 11.96 -0.32 3.93
C TYR A 68 11.45 -1.74 3.76
N VAL A 69 10.25 -1.93 3.20
CA VAL A 69 9.60 -3.26 3.11
C VAL A 69 10.49 -4.33 2.48
N ASN A 70 11.38 -3.93 1.57
CA ASN A 70 12.33 -4.80 0.89
C ASN A 70 13.56 -5.20 1.74
N LEU A 71 13.81 -4.52 2.86
CA LEU A 71 14.98 -4.72 3.72
C LEU A 71 14.63 -5.30 5.09
N ILE A 72 13.40 -5.07 5.58
CA ILE A 72 12.94 -5.61 6.87
C ILE A 72 12.40 -7.03 6.74
N ASP A 73 12.49 -7.80 7.83
CA ASP A 73 12.02 -9.18 7.88
C ASP A 73 10.48 -9.29 7.98
N GLN A 74 9.97 -10.51 7.83
CA GLN A 74 8.53 -10.76 7.86
C GLN A 74 7.91 -10.49 9.24
N ALA A 75 8.66 -10.70 10.33
CA ALA A 75 8.18 -10.46 11.68
C ALA A 75 7.95 -8.96 11.91
N THR A 76 8.90 -8.12 11.48
CA THR A 76 8.81 -6.66 11.52
C THR A 76 7.64 -6.15 10.69
N ARG A 77 7.44 -6.68 9.47
CA ARG A 77 6.28 -6.30 8.64
C ARG A 77 4.96 -6.61 9.33
N ARG A 78 4.85 -7.74 10.02
CA ARG A 78 3.66 -8.11 10.81
C ARG A 78 3.44 -7.16 11.98
N GLU A 79 4.51 -6.82 12.71
CA GLU A 79 4.44 -5.89 13.83
C GLU A 79 4.01 -4.49 13.39
N VAL A 80 4.50 -4.01 12.24
CA VAL A 80 4.04 -2.77 11.60
C VAL A 80 2.52 -2.79 11.36
N LEU A 81 1.98 -3.89 10.83
CA LEU A 81 0.53 -4.03 10.58
C LEU A 81 -0.26 -4.04 11.89
N ALA A 82 0.20 -4.79 12.90
CA ALA A 82 -0.45 -4.88 14.20
C ALA A 82 -0.53 -3.51 14.90
N ARG A 83 0.60 -2.80 14.98
CA ARG A 83 0.66 -1.46 15.58
C ARG A 83 -0.15 -0.43 14.80
N THR A 84 -0.19 -0.53 13.48
CA THR A 84 -1.03 0.33 12.64
C THR A 84 -2.51 0.11 12.95
N GLN A 85 -2.96 -1.14 12.99
CA GLN A 85 -4.34 -1.48 13.33
C GLN A 85 -4.72 -0.97 14.73
N GLU A 86 -3.85 -1.19 15.72
CA GLU A 86 -4.06 -0.74 17.10
C GLU A 86 -4.16 0.79 17.16
N THR A 87 -3.21 1.50 16.54
CA THR A 87 -3.18 2.98 16.49
C THR A 87 -4.43 3.56 15.87
N LEU A 88 -5.01 2.89 14.87
CA LEU A 88 -6.24 3.33 14.20
C LEU A 88 -7.52 2.89 14.91
N GLY A 89 -7.42 2.24 16.07
CA GLY A 89 -8.56 1.74 16.84
C GLY A 89 -9.37 0.69 16.07
N GLY A 90 -8.69 -0.16 15.30
CA GLY A 90 -9.32 -1.21 14.49
C GLY A 90 -10.00 -0.72 13.20
N LYS A 91 -9.87 0.56 12.83
CA LYS A 91 -10.44 1.09 11.58
C LYS A 91 -9.62 0.65 10.37
N SER A 92 -10.29 0.17 9.32
CA SER A 92 -9.70 -0.28 8.04
C SER A 92 -9.23 0.85 7.11
N ASN A 93 -8.73 1.97 7.63
CA ASN A 93 -8.35 3.13 6.83
C ASN A 93 -6.82 3.28 6.70
N PHE A 94 -6.15 2.22 6.25
CA PHE A 94 -4.74 2.25 5.87
C PHE A 94 -4.47 1.30 4.70
N VAL A 95 -3.36 1.52 4.01
CA VAL A 95 -2.87 0.64 2.95
C VAL A 95 -1.51 0.08 3.34
N ALA A 96 -1.15 -1.09 2.80
CA ALA A 96 0.16 -1.68 3.05
C ALA A 96 0.70 -2.43 1.84
N GLY A 97 2.03 -2.44 1.69
CA GLY A 97 2.68 -3.11 0.58
C GLY A 97 2.69 -4.64 0.72
N ALA A 98 2.13 -5.35 -0.26
CA ALA A 98 2.14 -6.81 -0.35
C ALA A 98 3.45 -7.34 -0.96
N PHE A 99 4.57 -7.01 -0.34
CA PHE A 99 5.90 -7.27 -0.90
C PHE A 99 6.31 -8.75 -0.82
N VAL A 100 6.63 -9.32 -1.98
CA VAL A 100 7.27 -10.63 -2.13
C VAL A 100 8.71 -10.44 -2.60
N PRO A 101 9.73 -10.85 -1.82
CA PRO A 101 11.12 -10.80 -2.27
C PRO A 101 11.32 -11.61 -3.56
N ALA A 102 12.02 -11.03 -4.53
CA ALA A 102 12.41 -11.69 -5.77
C ALA A 102 13.82 -11.27 -6.17
N LYS A 103 14.51 -12.16 -6.87
CA LYS A 103 15.83 -11.95 -7.48
C LYS A 103 15.70 -11.92 -9.01
N PRO A 104 16.69 -11.36 -9.72
CA PRO A 104 16.73 -11.44 -11.17
C PRO A 104 16.63 -12.90 -11.64
N GLY A 105 15.64 -13.19 -12.50
CA GLY A 105 15.37 -14.53 -13.02
C GLY A 105 14.28 -15.31 -12.26
N ASP A 106 13.83 -14.84 -11.10
CA ASP A 106 12.69 -15.43 -10.42
C ASP A 106 11.40 -15.26 -11.24
N GLN A 107 10.56 -16.29 -11.27
CA GLN A 107 9.21 -16.19 -11.82
C GLN A 107 8.28 -15.54 -10.81
N TRP A 108 7.23 -14.88 -11.31
CA TRP A 108 6.20 -14.34 -10.44
C TRP A 108 5.53 -15.46 -9.62
N ASN A 109 5.45 -15.26 -8.30
CA ASN A 109 4.82 -16.19 -7.37
C ASN A 109 3.44 -15.65 -6.91
N PRO A 110 2.33 -16.08 -7.55
CA PRO A 110 0.99 -15.61 -7.22
C PRO A 110 0.55 -16.05 -5.81
N THR A 111 0.95 -17.24 -5.36
CA THR A 111 0.60 -17.76 -4.04
C THR A 111 1.21 -16.89 -2.95
N ALA A 112 2.52 -16.60 -3.03
CA ALA A 112 3.18 -15.72 -2.07
C ALA A 112 2.56 -14.31 -2.07
N THR A 113 2.17 -13.81 -3.25
CA THR A 113 1.48 -12.51 -3.37
C THR A 113 0.14 -12.54 -2.62
N GLN A 114 -0.66 -13.59 -2.81
CA GLN A 114 -1.94 -13.78 -2.12
C GLN A 114 -1.77 -13.89 -0.60
N GLU A 115 -0.72 -14.57 -0.13
CA GLU A 115 -0.42 -14.66 1.31
C GLU A 115 -0.10 -13.30 1.93
N GLN A 116 0.66 -12.44 1.24
CA GLN A 116 0.91 -11.08 1.72
C GLN A 116 -0.38 -10.24 1.72
N MET A 117 -1.21 -10.35 0.68
CA MET A 117 -2.50 -9.66 0.62
C MET A 117 -3.43 -10.09 1.75
N ALA A 118 -3.55 -11.40 1.99
CA ALA A 118 -4.38 -11.95 3.06
C ALA A 118 -3.88 -11.51 4.45
N LEU A 119 -2.56 -11.46 4.65
CA LEU A 119 -1.97 -10.95 5.87
C LEU A 119 -2.38 -9.49 6.14
N ILE A 120 -2.28 -8.62 5.14
CA ILE A 120 -2.66 -7.20 5.28
C ILE A 120 -4.15 -7.07 5.60
N GLN A 121 -4.99 -7.83 4.91
CA GLN A 121 -6.43 -7.86 5.13
C GLN A 121 -6.81 -8.34 6.53
N GLN A 122 -6.07 -9.29 7.11
CA GLN A 122 -6.27 -9.76 8.49
C GLN A 122 -6.15 -8.62 9.52
N TYR A 123 -5.28 -7.64 9.25
CA TYR A 123 -5.14 -6.43 10.09
C TYR A 123 -6.08 -5.29 9.66
N GLY A 124 -6.95 -5.53 8.68
CA GLY A 124 -7.91 -4.55 8.17
C GLY A 124 -7.33 -3.56 7.15
N GLY A 125 -6.12 -3.79 6.64
CA GLY A 125 -5.50 -2.93 5.64
C GLY A 125 -5.95 -3.27 4.21
N THR A 126 -5.77 -2.32 3.29
CA THR A 126 -5.88 -2.57 1.85
C THR A 126 -4.49 -2.92 1.26
N PRO A 127 -4.30 -4.09 0.65
CA PRO A 127 -3.04 -4.44 0.00
C PRO A 127 -2.73 -3.55 -1.21
N VAL A 128 -1.47 -3.19 -1.38
CA VAL A 128 -0.90 -2.45 -2.53
C VAL A 128 0.24 -3.24 -3.14
#